data_AF-A0A5J4PBH1-F1
#
_entry.id   AF-A0A5J4PBH1-F1
#
_cell.length_a   1.000
_cell.length_b   1.000
_cell.length_c   1.000
_cell.angle_alpha   90.00
_cell.angle_beta   90.00
_cell.angle_gamma   90.00
#
_symmetry.space_group_name_H-M   'P 1'
#
loop_
_entity.id
_entity.type
_entity.pdbx_description
1 polymer ?
#
loop_
_entity_poly.entity_id
_entity_poly.type
_entity_poly.pdbx_seq_one_letter_code
_entity_poly.pdbx_strand_id
1 'polypeptide(L)'
;FTFLTNVMDLSPLQVAELYKNRWQVELFFKWLKQHLKIKKFWGDTENAVRIQVYSAIIAYCLVAIVQNDLKLSRSTYEVLQILSISLTDKTPLLDLFNKTNFKNDKERSGSSEPNLFNF
;
A
#
# COMPACT_ATOMS: atom_id res chain seq x y z
N PHE A 1 23.62 20.57 -9.43
CA PHE A 1 23.66 19.16 -9.00
C PHE A 1 24.77 18.46 -9.77
N THR A 2 25.47 17.52 -9.14
CA THR A 2 26.55 16.74 -9.76
C THR A 2 26.21 15.26 -9.58
N PHE A 3 26.24 14.48 -10.66
CA PHE A 3 25.92 13.05 -10.66
C PHE A 3 27.15 12.27 -11.09
N LEU A 4 27.41 11.14 -10.41
CA LEU A 4 28.46 10.20 -10.76
C LEU A 4 27.79 8.89 -11.18
N THR A 5 28.20 8.33 -12.31
CA THR A 5 27.67 7.07 -12.84
C THR A 5 28.81 6.24 -13.40
N ASN A 6 28.70 4.92 -13.31
CA ASN A 6 29.55 3.95 -14.00
C ASN A 6 28.94 3.49 -15.34
N VAL A 7 27.73 3.95 -15.67
CA VAL A 7 27.04 3.62 -16.91
C VAL A 7 27.47 4.62 -17.99
N MET A 8 28.26 4.15 -18.95
CA MET A 8 28.85 4.98 -20.01
C MET A 8 27.95 5.12 -21.24
N ASP A 9 26.95 4.24 -21.39
CA ASP A 9 26.06 4.18 -22.57
C ASP A 9 24.86 5.11 -22.47
N LEU A 10 24.67 5.80 -21.34
CA LEU A 10 23.56 6.72 -21.11
C LEU A 10 24.00 8.16 -21.26
N SER A 11 23.15 8.96 -21.90
CA SER A 11 23.35 10.40 -21.93
C SER A 11 23.27 11.01 -20.52
N PRO A 12 23.95 12.14 -20.26
CA PRO A 12 23.88 12.82 -18.96
C PRO A 12 22.44 13.13 -18.51
N LEU A 13 21.53 13.40 -19.46
CA LEU A 13 20.12 13.63 -19.16
C LEU A 13 19.43 12.38 -18.62
N GLN A 14 19.62 11.22 -19.28
CA GLN A 14 19.06 9.95 -18.84
C GLN A 14 19.58 9.55 -17.45
N VAL A 15 20.87 9.81 -17.16
CA VAL A 15 21.46 9.59 -15.84
C VAL A 15 20.76 10.44 -14.78
N ALA A 16 20.53 11.72 -15.06
CA ALA A 16 19.81 12.61 -14.16
C ALA A 16 18.35 12.18 -13.96
N GLU A 17 17.67 11.71 -15.01
CA GLU A 17 16.30 11.18 -14.94
C GLU A 17 16.21 9.89 -14.12
N LEU A 18 17.13 8.95 -14.31
CA LEU A 18 17.21 7.74 -13.48
C LEU A 18 17.45 8.09 -12.01
N TYR A 19 18.29 9.09 -11.73
CA TYR A 19 18.54 9.51 -10.36
C TYR A 19 17.29 10.11 -9.70
N LYS A 20 16.36 10.72 -10.46
CA LYS A 20 15.06 11.16 -9.91
C LYS A 20 14.23 9.99 -9.36
N ASN A 21 14.35 8.79 -9.94
CA ASN A 21 13.64 7.61 -9.45
C ASN A 21 14.11 7.15 -8.07
N ARG A 22 15.28 7.61 -7.58
CA ARG A 22 15.73 7.36 -6.21
C ARG A 22 14.71 7.83 -5.17
N TRP A 23 14.02 8.94 -5.43
CA TRP A 23 12.98 9.45 -4.53
C TRP A 23 11.78 8.51 -4.43
N GLN A 24 11.46 7.78 -5.50
CA GLN A 24 10.36 6.79 -5.47
C GLN A 24 10.64 5.66 -4.48
N VAL A 25 11.90 5.27 -4.32
CA VAL A 25 12.31 4.28 -3.30
C VAL A 25 12.06 4.82 -1.90
N GLU A 26 12.39 6.09 -1.63
CA GLU A 26 12.14 6.72 -0.34
C GLU A 26 10.64 6.87 -0.05
N LEU A 27 9.85 7.26 -1.06
CA LEU A 27 8.39 7.31 -0.97
C LEU A 27 7.78 5.93 -0.71
N PHE A 28 8.30 4.89 -1.36
CA PHE A 28 7.90 3.51 -1.11
C PHE A 28 8.15 3.10 0.35
N PHE A 29 9.37 3.33 0.87
CA PHE A 29 9.66 3.00 2.27
C PHE A 29 8.91 3.88 3.27
N LYS A 30 8.61 5.13 2.92
CA LYS A 30 7.72 6.00 3.70
C LYS A 30 6.32 5.39 3.77
N TRP A 31 5.77 5.00 2.62
CA TRP A 31 4.45 4.36 2.54
C TRP A 31 4.42 3.06 3.33
N LEU A 32 5.43 2.21 3.19
CA LEU A 32 5.54 0.92 3.86
C LEU A 32 5.56 1.09 5.39
N LYS A 33 6.39 2.01 5.91
CA LYS A 33 6.41 2.30 7.36
C LYS A 33 5.09 2.86 7.87
N GLN A 34 4.41 3.70 7.09
CA GLN A 34 3.14 4.32 7.49
C GLN A 34 1.98 3.31 7.53
N HIS A 35 1.81 2.52 6.48
CA HIS A 35 0.60 1.73 6.27
C HIS A 35 0.70 0.29 6.80
N LEU A 36 1.90 -0.30 6.85
CA LEU A 36 2.11 -1.65 7.41
C LEU A 36 2.46 -1.63 8.90
N LYS A 37 2.25 -0.50 9.58
CA LYS A 37 2.46 -0.30 11.03
C LYS A 37 3.82 -0.80 11.54
N ILE A 38 4.90 -0.63 10.75
CA ILE A 38 6.28 -0.82 11.22
C ILE A 38 6.66 0.39 12.09
N LYS A 39 5.95 0.56 13.21
CA LYS A 39 6.16 1.65 14.16
C LYS A 39 7.12 1.25 15.27
N LYS A 40 7.23 -0.06 15.55
CA LYS A 40 8.19 -0.63 16.50
C LYS A 40 8.71 -1.95 15.93
N PHE A 41 9.99 -2.20 16.16
CA PHE A 41 10.56 -3.51 15.91
C PHE A 41 10.21 -4.44 17.07
N TRP A 42 9.86 -5.69 16.74
CA TRP A 42 9.50 -6.70 17.75
C TRP A 42 10.73 -7.36 18.40
N GLY A 43 11.92 -7.11 17.83
CA GLY A 43 13.21 -7.50 18.39
C GLY A 43 14.29 -6.50 18.00
N ASP A 44 15.37 -6.49 18.75
CA ASP A 44 16.53 -5.59 18.61
C ASP A 44 17.69 -6.24 17.84
N THR A 45 17.62 -7.56 17.60
CA THR A 45 18.62 -8.26 16.78
C THR A 45 18.45 -7.93 15.30
N GLU A 46 19.56 -7.91 14.57
CA GLU A 46 19.57 -7.66 13.12
C GLU A 46 18.64 -8.62 12.36
N ASN A 47 18.62 -9.89 12.74
CA ASN A 47 17.76 -10.89 12.11
C ASN A 47 16.28 -10.61 12.34
N ALA A 48 15.88 -10.20 13.56
CA ALA A 48 14.49 -9.84 13.85
C ALA A 48 14.04 -8.64 13.01
N VAL A 49 14.91 -7.63 12.88
CA VAL A 49 14.65 -6.46 12.02
C VAL A 49 14.51 -6.87 10.55
N ARG A 50 15.44 -7.68 10.02
CA ARG A 50 15.41 -8.17 8.64
C ARG A 50 14.13 -8.95 8.34
N ILE A 51 13.75 -9.89 9.20
CA ILE A 51 12.52 -10.67 9.04
C ILE A 51 11.30 -9.76 8.98
N GLN A 52 11.19 -8.80 9.91
CA GLN A 52 10.05 -7.87 9.94
C GLN A 52 9.96 -7.02 8.66
N VAL A 53 11.09 -6.53 8.15
CA VAL A 53 11.13 -5.77 6.88
C VAL A 53 10.75 -6.66 5.70
N TYR A 54 11.29 -7.88 5.61
CA TYR A 54 10.95 -8.81 4.53
C TYR A 54 9.47 -9.21 4.56
N SER A 55 8.90 -9.52 5.73
CA SER A 55 7.47 -9.82 5.87
C SER A 55 6.60 -8.65 5.39
N ALA A 56 6.98 -7.40 5.68
CA ALA A 56 6.24 -6.23 5.22
C ALA A 56 6.31 -6.05 3.69
N ILE A 57 7.49 -6.28 3.09
CA ILE A 57 7.66 -6.23 1.63
C ILE A 57 6.84 -7.33 0.97
N ILE A 58 6.87 -8.56 1.50
CA ILE A 58 6.08 -9.68 1.00
C ILE A 58 4.58 -9.35 1.06
N ALA A 59 4.10 -8.82 2.19
CA ALA A 59 2.70 -8.42 2.33
C ALA A 59 2.31 -7.36 1.28
N TYR A 60 3.14 -6.34 1.06
CA TYR A 60 2.92 -5.36 0.00
C TYR A 60 2.84 -6.01 -1.39
N CYS A 61 3.78 -6.88 -1.74
CA CYS A 61 3.79 -7.57 -3.01
C CYS A 61 2.52 -8.39 -3.23
N LEU A 62 2.05 -9.10 -2.20
CA LEU A 62 0.79 -9.86 -2.27
C LEU A 62 -0.41 -8.95 -2.52
N VAL A 63 -0.50 -7.82 -1.82
CA VAL A 63 -1.57 -6.84 -2.05
C VAL A 63 -1.52 -6.27 -3.47
N ALA A 64 -0.31 -5.96 -3.96
CA ALA A 64 -0.12 -5.43 -5.32
C ALA A 64 -0.51 -6.47 -6.40
N ILE A 65 -0.17 -7.75 -6.19
CA ILE A 65 -0.59 -8.85 -7.06
C ILE A 65 -2.12 -8.95 -7.09
N VAL A 66 -2.77 -9.00 -5.91
CA VAL A 66 -4.24 -9.06 -5.82
C VAL A 66 -4.90 -7.86 -6.51
N GLN A 67 -4.37 -6.65 -6.29
CA GLN A 67 -4.87 -5.44 -6.94
C GLN A 67 -4.78 -5.52 -8.47
N ASN A 68 -3.64 -6.00 -8.98
CA ASN A 68 -3.38 -6.14 -10.41
C ASN A 68 -4.25 -7.23 -11.05
N ASP A 69 -4.29 -8.42 -10.46
CA ASP A 69 -4.99 -9.58 -11.01
C ASP A 69 -6.51 -9.38 -11.04
N LEU A 70 -7.06 -8.72 -10.01
CA LEU A 70 -8.47 -8.37 -9.94
C LEU A 70 -8.79 -7.03 -10.63
N LYS A 71 -7.80 -6.35 -11.22
CA LYS A 71 -7.93 -5.04 -11.89
C LYS A 71 -8.71 -4.03 -11.05
N LEU A 72 -8.41 -3.96 -9.76
CA LEU A 72 -9.12 -3.08 -8.84
C LEU A 72 -8.75 -1.62 -9.12
N SER A 73 -9.76 -0.75 -9.25
CA SER A 73 -9.58 0.71 -9.41
C SER A 73 -9.23 1.43 -8.09
N ARG A 74 -9.06 0.68 -7.00
CA ARG A 74 -8.76 1.19 -5.66
C ARG A 74 -7.27 1.37 -5.45
N SER A 75 -6.90 2.23 -4.51
CA SER A 75 -5.50 2.36 -4.10
C SER A 75 -5.00 1.10 -3.39
N THR A 76 -3.70 0.83 -3.48
CA THR A 76 -3.06 -0.31 -2.78
C THR A 76 -3.33 -0.27 -1.27
N TYR A 77 -3.47 0.92 -0.70
CA TYR A 77 -3.80 1.10 0.72
C TYR A 77 -5.21 0.63 1.05
N GLU A 78 -6.21 1.00 0.25
CA GLU A 78 -7.59 0.55 0.47
C GLU A 78 -7.71 -0.97 0.34
N VAL A 79 -7.04 -1.56 -0.65
CA VAL A 79 -6.96 -3.02 -0.81
C VAL A 79 -6.34 -3.65 0.44
N LEU A 80 -5.22 -3.13 0.93
CA LEU A 80 -4.59 -3.58 2.17
C LEU A 80 -5.54 -3.47 3.38
N GLN A 81 -6.29 -2.36 3.51
CA GLN A 81 -7.23 -2.18 4.63
C GLN A 81 -8.35 -3.21 4.60
N ILE A 82 -8.96 -3.43 3.44
CA ILE A 82 -10.03 -4.42 3.28
C ILE A 82 -9.53 -5.82 3.59
N LEU A 83 -8.36 -6.20 3.08
CA LEU A 83 -7.75 -7.49 3.40
C LEU A 83 -7.43 -7.60 4.91
N SER A 84 -6.96 -6.52 5.53
CA SER A 84 -6.62 -6.48 6.96
C SER A 84 -7.84 -6.68 7.87
N ILE A 85 -9.01 -6.13 7.52
CA ILE A 85 -10.25 -6.34 8.30
C ILE A 85 -10.88 -7.70 8.03
N SER A 86 -10.58 -8.32 6.89
CA SER A 86 -11.16 -9.57 6.42
C SER A 86 -10.17 -10.74 6.47
N LEU A 87 -9.12 -10.67 7.29
CA LEU A 87 -8.08 -11.71 7.37
C LEU A 87 -8.61 -13.11 7.72
N THR A 88 -9.71 -13.19 8.46
CA THR A 88 -10.36 -14.45 8.86
C THR A 88 -11.59 -14.77 8.01
N ASP A 89 -11.93 -13.89 7.07
CA ASP A 89 -13.05 -14.07 6.15
C ASP A 89 -12.67 -15.11 5.09
N LYS A 90 -13.62 -16.00 4.79
CA LYS A 90 -13.45 -17.08 3.79
C LYS A 90 -14.14 -16.77 2.47
N THR A 91 -14.76 -15.59 2.35
CA THR A 91 -15.36 -15.15 1.10
C THR A 91 -14.30 -15.05 0.01
N PRO A 92 -14.60 -15.48 -1.22
CA PRO A 92 -13.69 -15.29 -2.35
C PRO A 92 -13.32 -13.81 -2.50
N LEU A 93 -12.06 -13.52 -2.83
CA LEU A 93 -11.56 -12.14 -2.90
C LEU A 93 -12.38 -11.27 -3.86
N LEU A 94 -12.79 -11.82 -5.00
CA LEU A 94 -13.62 -11.10 -5.97
C LEU A 94 -14.94 -10.62 -5.34
N ASP A 95 -15.62 -11.49 -4.60
CA ASP A 95 -16.88 -11.18 -3.93
C ASP A 95 -16.68 -10.19 -2.78
N LEU A 96 -15.57 -10.33 -2.04
CA LEU A 96 -15.20 -9.40 -0.97
C LEU A 96 -15.03 -7.97 -1.50
N PHE A 97 -14.31 -7.81 -2.61
CA PHE A 97 -14.08 -6.50 -3.22
C PHE A 97 -15.34 -5.94 -3.90
N ASN A 98 -16.19 -6.80 -4.48
CA ASN A 98 -17.47 -6.37 -5.05
C ASN A 98 -18.45 -5.91 -3.97
N LYS A 99 -18.60 -6.66 -2.87
CA LYS A 99 -19.48 -6.30 -1.75
C LYS A 99 -19.12 -4.95 -1.13
N THR A 100 -17.83 -4.65 -1.06
CA THR A 100 -17.33 -3.37 -0.55
C THR A 100 -17.59 -2.19 -1.50
N ASN A 101 -17.71 -2.41 -2.82
CA ASN A 101 -18.10 -1.34 -3.76
C ASN A 101 -19.51 -0.84 -3.46
N PHE A 102 -20.46 -1.76 -3.26
CA PHE A 102 -21.87 -1.42 -3.00
C PHE A 102 -22.11 -0.68 -1.69
N LYS A 103 -21.26 -0.86 -0.67
CA LYS A 103 -21.37 -0.11 0.59
C LYS A 103 -20.92 1.34 0.44
N ASN A 104 -19.82 1.59 -0.26
CA ASN A 104 -19.33 2.96 -0.49
C ASN A 104 -20.30 3.80 -1.34
N ASP A 105 -21.03 3.19 -2.28
CA ASP A 105 -22.03 3.90 -3.08
C ASP A 105 -23.31 4.20 -2.29
N LYS A 106 -23.75 3.29 -1.40
CA LYS A 106 -24.93 3.52 -0.54
C LYS A 106 -24.68 4.59 0.53
N GLU A 107 -23.47 4.71 1.06
CA GLU A 107 -23.12 5.78 2.00
C GLU A 107 -23.09 7.17 1.35
N ARG A 108 -23.00 7.26 0.01
CA ARG A 108 -23.08 8.54 -0.72
C ARG A 108 -24.50 8.96 -1.12
N SER A 109 -25.50 8.08 -1.04
CA SER A 109 -26.89 8.36 -1.48
C SER A 109 -27.93 8.33 -0.37
N GLY A 110 -27.54 8.57 0.88
CA GLY A 110 -28.44 8.44 2.03
C GLY A 110 -28.02 9.28 3.24
N SER A 111 -27.76 10.57 3.07
CA SER A 111 -27.77 11.51 4.20
C SER A 111 -29.21 11.76 4.64
N SER A 112 -29.73 10.85 5.44
CA SER A 112 -30.86 11.11 6.34
C SER A 112 -30.57 10.34 7.62
N GLU A 113 -29.51 10.74 8.32
CA GLU A 113 -29.32 10.35 9.70
C GLU A 113 -30.50 10.91 10.51
N PRO A 114 -31.15 10.10 11.36
CA PRO A 114 -32.04 10.64 12.38
C PRO A 114 -31.18 11.35 13.43
N ASN A 115 -31.43 12.64 13.67
CA ASN A 115 -30.82 13.42 14.74
C ASN A 115 -31.00 12.71 16.09
N LEU A 116 -29.93 12.07 16.59
CA LEU A 116 -29.89 11.41 17.90
C LEU A 116 -29.59 12.39 19.05
N PHE A 117 -29.41 13.68 18.75
CA PHE A 117 -29.30 14.73 19.75
C PHE A 117 -30.23 15.88 19.38
N ASN A 118 -31.48 15.77 19.84
CA ASN A 118 -32.34 16.93 20.07
C ASN A 118 -32.15 17.35 21.54
N PHE A 119 -31.47 18.47 21.75
CA PHE A 119 -31.65 19.39 22.88
C PHE A 119 -31.63 20.81 22.33
#